data_AF-A0A2E8HQN7-F1
#
_entry.id   AF-A0A2E8HQN7-F1
#
_cell.length_a   1.000
_cell.length_b   1.000
_cell.length_c   1.000
_cell.angle_alpha   90.00
_cell.angle_beta   90.00
_cell.angle_gamma   90.00
#
_symmetry.space_group_name_H-M   'P 1'
#
loop_
_entity.id
_entity.type
_entity.pdbx_description
1 polymer ?
#
loop_
_entity_poly.entity_id
_entity_poly.type
_entity_poly.pdbx_seq_one_letter_code
_entity_poly.pdbx_strand_id
1 'polypeptide(L)' 'MRKIKVKKTNNCWECRYFKITHQPSRPYACDAMGFKSKRLPCLDVVSIDGKGCLSFAPKSLNEDSRTTLS' A
#
# COMPACT_ATOMS: atom_id res chain seq x y z
N MET A 1 -10.63 17.03 18.95
CA MET A 1 -10.94 15.61 18.66
C MET A 1 -10.53 15.30 17.22
N ARG A 2 -9.39 14.62 16.99
CA ARG A 2 -8.92 14.29 15.63
C ARG A 2 -9.55 12.95 15.21
N LYS A 3 -10.39 12.97 14.16
CA LYS A 3 -11.04 11.77 13.63
C LYS A 3 -9.98 10.85 13.01
N ILE A 4 -9.68 9.73 13.68
CA ILE A 4 -8.86 8.66 13.10
C ILE A 4 -9.73 7.92 12.09
N LYS A 5 -9.56 8.27 10.82
CA LYS A 5 -10.20 7.59 9.69
C LYS A 5 -9.47 6.26 9.47
N VAL A 6 -9.90 5.21 10.17
CA VAL A 6 -9.36 3.86 10.01
C VAL A 6 -9.76 3.36 8.62
N LYS A 7 -8.91 3.60 7.63
CA LYS A 7 -9.10 3.08 6.27
C LYS A 7 -8.94 1.56 6.29
N LYS A 8 -9.92 0.89 5.70
CA LYS A 8 -9.94 -0.54 5.32
C LYS A 8 -8.55 -0.97 4.84
N THR A 9 -8.04 -2.09 5.38
CA THR A 9 -6.72 -2.70 5.09
C THR A 9 -6.29 -2.43 3.64
N ASN A 10 -5.45 -1.42 3.43
CA ASN A 10 -5.16 -0.95 2.09
C ASN A 10 -4.28 -1.94 1.33
N ASN A 11 -4.69 -2.32 0.11
CA ASN A 11 -3.91 -3.23 -0.73
C ASN A 11 -2.60 -2.56 -1.15
N CYS A 12 -1.46 -3.13 -0.73
CA CYS A 12 -0.15 -2.64 -1.16
C CYS A 12 0.01 -2.58 -2.69
N TRP A 13 -0.67 -3.45 -3.44
CA TRP A 13 -0.66 -3.47 -4.91
C TRP A 13 -1.13 -2.16 -5.55
N GLU A 14 -2.12 -1.52 -4.93
CA GLU A 14 -2.70 -0.26 -5.37
C GLU A 14 -1.93 0.94 -4.81
N CYS A 15 -0.93 0.73 -3.96
CA CYS A 15 -0.13 1.79 -3.36
C CYS A 15 0.97 2.27 -4.32
N ARG A 16 1.13 3.59 -4.49
CA ARG A 16 2.22 4.17 -5.28
C ARG A 16 3.61 3.96 -4.68
N TYR A 17 3.70 3.73 -3.37
CA TYR A 17 4.95 3.55 -2.64
C TYR A 17 5.39 2.09 -2.53
N PHE A 18 4.56 1.16 -3.00
CA PHE A 18 4.90 -0.26 -2.99
C PHE A 18 5.86 -0.57 -4.12
N LYS A 19 6.98 -1.22 -3.77
CA LYS A 19 8.01 -1.64 -4.71
C LYS A 19 8.34 -3.11 -4.51
N ILE A 20 8.61 -3.81 -5.61
CA ILE A 20 9.18 -5.15 -5.60
C ILE A 20 10.70 -4.98 -5.73
N THR A 21 11.46 -5.66 -4.87
CA THR A 21 12.93 -5.63 -4.88
C THR A 21 13.47 -6.96 -5.39
N HIS A 22 14.70 -6.93 -5.93
CA HIS A 22 15.40 -8.12 -6.39
C HIS A 22 16.07 -8.92 -5.25
N GLN A 23 15.72 -8.67 -3.98
CA GLN A 23 16.26 -9.41 -2.85
C GLN A 23 15.35 -10.60 -2.49
N PRO A 24 15.81 -11.85 -2.66
CA PRO A 24 14.97 -13.03 -2.42
C PRO A 24 14.50 -13.13 -0.96
N SER A 25 15.31 -12.65 -0.02
CA SER A 25 14.95 -12.64 1.39
C SER A 25 13.90 -11.60 1.76
N ARG A 26 13.71 -10.54 0.96
CA ARG A 26 12.77 -9.42 1.23
C ARG A 26 12.27 -8.82 -0.10
N PRO A 27 11.40 -9.52 -0.84
CA PRO A 27 10.98 -9.11 -2.17
C PRO A 27 10.08 -7.87 -2.17
N TYR A 28 9.52 -7.46 -1.03
CA TYR A 28 8.63 -6.31 -0.95
C TYR A 28 9.27 -5.15 -0.22
N ALA A 29 9.05 -3.93 -0.69
CA ALA A 29 9.50 -2.70 -0.05
C ALA A 29 8.37 -1.67 0.00
N CYS A 30 8.38 -0.88 1.07
CA CYS A 30 7.54 0.31 1.18
C CYS A 30 8.43 1.55 1.29
N ASP A 31 8.40 2.39 0.26
CA ASP A 31 9.20 3.63 0.25
C ASP A 31 8.69 4.65 1.26
N ALA A 32 7.38 4.71 1.51
CA ALA A 32 6.81 5.68 2.43
C ALA A 32 7.26 5.46 3.88
N MET A 33 7.59 4.21 4.24
CA MET A 33 8.07 3.84 5.57
C MET A 33 9.55 3.45 5.57
N GLY A 34 10.19 3.32 4.41
CA GLY A 34 11.62 3.05 4.27
C GLY A 34 12.07 1.64 4.66
N PHE A 35 11.17 0.63 4.66
CA PHE A 35 11.54 -0.75 5.03
C PHE A 35 11.20 -1.78 3.95
N LYS A 36 11.87 -2.94 4.06
CA LYS A 36 11.65 -4.12 3.21
C LYS A 36 11.04 -5.26 4.01
N SER A 37 10.27 -6.14 3.39
CA SER A 37 9.68 -7.30 4.04
C SER A 37 9.60 -8.53 3.13
N LYS A 38 9.49 -9.69 3.79
CA LYS A 38 9.15 -10.99 3.20
C LYS A 38 7.70 -11.06 2.73
N ARG A 39 6.80 -10.35 3.40
CA ARG A 39 5.35 -10.33 3.12
C ARG A 39 4.93 -8.92 2.75
N LEU A 40 3.67 -8.72 2.34
CA LEU A 40 3.19 -7.40 1.95
C LEU A 40 3.41 -6.40 3.11
N PRO A 41 4.00 -5.22 2.87
CA PRO A 41 4.32 -4.26 3.92
C PRO A 41 3.11 -3.85 4.77
N CYS A 42 1.91 -3.80 4.19
CA CYS A 42 0.68 -3.50 4.92
C CYS A 42 0.36 -4.53 6.01
N LEU A 43 0.71 -5.80 5.81
CA LEU A 43 0.46 -6.86 6.79
C LEU A 43 1.37 -6.71 8.00
N ASP A 44 2.63 -6.34 7.79
CA ASP A 44 3.55 -6.09 8.89
C ASP A 44 3.17 -4.83 9.67
N VAL A 45 2.73 -3.77 8.98
CA VAL A 45 2.21 -2.57 9.66
C VAL A 45 0.99 -2.89 10.50
N VAL A 46 0.04 -3.67 9.98
CA VAL A 46 -1.14 -4.10 10.76
C VAL A 46 -0.73 -4.98 11.93
N SER A 47 0.28 -5.82 11.76
CA SER A 47 0.79 -6.68 12.84
C SER A 47 1.50 -5.89 13.95
N ILE A 48 2.15 -4.77 13.61
CA ILE A 48 2.92 -3.93 14.55
C ILE A 48 2.04 -2.84 15.19
N ASP A 49 1.30 -2.07 14.38
CA ASP A 49 0.50 -0.91 14.83
C ASP A 49 -0.93 -1.30 15.22
N GLY A 50 -1.40 -2.49 14.81
CA GLY A 50 -2.78 -2.92 14.98
C GLY A 50 -3.78 -2.18 14.07
N LYS A 51 -3.30 -1.28 13.21
CA LYS A 51 -4.12 -0.46 12.30
C LYS A 51 -3.63 -0.58 10.86
N GLY A 52 -4.47 -0.16 9.91
CA GLY A 52 -4.12 -0.08 8.50
C GLY A 52 -2.98 0.92 8.23
N CYS A 53 -2.27 0.73 7.11
CA CYS A 53 -1.15 1.58 6.70
C CYS A 53 -1.59 3.06 6.55
N LEU A 54 -1.14 3.91 7.47
CA LEU A 54 -1.45 5.35 7.48
C LEU A 54 -0.81 6.11 6.31
N SER A 55 0.32 5.62 5.81
CA SER A 55 1.05 6.19 4.67
C SER A 55 0.56 5.66 3.32
N PHE A 56 -0.57 4.96 3.28
CA PHE A 56 -1.11 4.47 2.02
C PHE A 56 -1.54 5.62 1.11
N ALA A 57 -0.96 5.65 -0.10
CA ALA A 57 -1.40 6.52 -1.17
C ALA A 57 -1.73 5.65 -2.39
N PRO A 58 -2.98 5.70 -2.90
CA PRO A 58 -3.34 4.97 -4.10
C PRO A 58 -2.52 5.48 -5.30
N LYS A 59 -2.22 4.59 -6.25
CA LYS A 59 -1.79 4.97 -7.59
C LYS A 59 -2.92 5.80 -8.20
N SER A 60 -2.59 6.94 -8.79
CA SER A 60 -3.56 7.74 -9.54
C SER A 60 -4.07 6.88 -10.68
N LEU A 61 -5.30 6.38 -10.56
CA LEU A 61 -6.06 5.81 -11.66
C LEU A 61 -6.50 6.97 -12.54
N ASN A 62 -5.58 7.54 -13.32
CA ASN A 62 -6.00 8.38 -14.43
C ASN A 62 -6.43 7.41 -15.54
N GLU A 63 -7.75 7.23 -15.62
CA GLU A 63 -8.47 7.03 -16.88
C GLU A 63 -8.13 5.76 -17.68
N ASP A 64 -8.59 4.59 -17.20
CA ASP A 64 -9.02 3.54 -18.12
C ASP A 64 -10.32 4.00 -18.79
N SER A 65 -10.16 4.89 -19.77
CA SER A 65 -11.08 5.08 -20.89
C SER A 65 -11.27 3.76 -21.63
N ARG A 66 -12.16 2.90 -21.12
CA ARG A 66 -12.90 1.91 -21.93
C ARG A 66 -14.24 1.57 -21.31
N THR A 67 -15.14 2.54 -21.26
CA THR A 67 -16.55 2.32 -21.61
C THR A 67 -17.07 3.60 -22.25
N THR A 68 -16.64 3.88 -23.47
CA THR A 68 -17.43 4.67 -24.42
C THR A 68 -18.37 3.73 -25.13
N LEU A 69 -19.66 3.75 -24.77
CA LEU A 69 -20.82 3.65 -25.67
C LEU A 69 -22.04 3.89 -24.76
N SER A 70 -22.68 5.06 -24.84
CA SER A 70 -23.82 5.36 -25.74
C SER A 70 -25.02 4.47 -25.45
#